data_AF-T0YEQ4-F1
#
_entry.id   AF-T0YEQ4-F1
#
_cell.length_a   1.000
_cell.length_b   1.000
_cell.length_c   1.000
_cell.angle_alpha   90.00
_cell.angle_beta   90.00
_cell.angle_gamma   90.00
#
_symmetry.space_group_name_H-M   'P 1'
#
loop_
_entity.id
_entity.type
_entity.pdbx_description
1 polymer ?
#
loop_
_entity_poly.entity_id
_entity_poly.type
_entity_poly.pdbx_seq_one_letter_code
_entity_poly.pdbx_strand_id
1 'polypeptide(L)'
;MSALQAAQGPYFSGVLQAYNQQFVVATTPRPATAAALEQLMLPLGPVGADGSRMPIALGALGTATLAPPPLQRDAAVAGWRHALVVDIQAQAGANEVAVAHALRARIATLRTQLPAGVKLVRIYDLSGLISGSLRDVWIALGLGSVIALLVVLLFLGRVDGALAVMTVVPLSLAAAFLALHALGYGLNIMTLGGLA
;
A
#
# COMPACT_ATOMS: atom_id res chain seq x y z
N MET A 1 23.58 -27.32 -4.88
CA MET A 1 22.50 -26.32 -5.06
C MET A 1 21.80 -26.39 -6.43
N SER A 2 22.46 -26.87 -7.50
CA SER A 2 21.88 -26.92 -8.86
C SER A 2 20.69 -27.87 -9.05
N ALA A 3 20.67 -29.03 -8.38
CA ALA A 3 19.61 -30.02 -8.56
C ALA A 3 18.23 -29.61 -8.00
N LEU A 4 18.20 -28.76 -6.96
CA LEU A 4 16.94 -28.23 -6.40
C LEU A 4 16.37 -27.10 -7.25
N GLN A 5 17.20 -26.22 -7.81
CA GLN A 5 16.75 -25.20 -8.78
C GLN A 5 16.19 -25.85 -10.05
N ALA A 6 16.82 -26.94 -10.51
CA ALA A 6 16.35 -27.76 -11.63
C ALA A 6 15.14 -28.65 -11.30
N ALA A 7 14.52 -28.54 -10.12
CA ALA A 7 13.25 -29.20 -9.80
C ALA A 7 12.13 -28.21 -9.43
N GLN A 8 12.44 -26.90 -9.43
CA GLN A 8 11.54 -25.82 -9.01
C GLN A 8 10.98 -24.99 -10.18
N GLY A 9 11.30 -25.34 -11.43
CA GLY A 9 10.75 -24.68 -12.61
C GLY A 9 9.37 -25.22 -13.00
N PRO A 10 8.47 -24.40 -13.58
CA PRO A 10 7.28 -24.91 -14.23
C PRO A 10 7.68 -25.69 -15.50
N TYR A 11 7.59 -27.03 -15.45
CA TYR A 11 7.83 -27.88 -16.61
C TYR A 11 6.56 -27.96 -17.47
N PHE A 12 6.43 -27.05 -18.42
CA PHE A 12 5.50 -27.20 -19.54
C PHE A 12 6.03 -28.33 -20.43
N SER A 13 5.37 -29.48 -20.47
CA SER A 13 5.81 -30.64 -21.29
C SER A 13 5.19 -30.63 -22.70
N GLY A 14 4.74 -29.48 -23.16
CA GLY A 14 4.18 -29.30 -24.49
C GLY A 14 2.70 -29.67 -24.60
N VAL A 15 2.20 -29.59 -25.83
CA VAL A 15 0.80 -29.89 -26.16
C VAL A 15 0.76 -31.11 -27.07
N LEU A 16 0.00 -32.12 -26.68
CA LEU A 16 -0.32 -33.25 -27.53
C LEU A 16 -1.58 -32.91 -28.32
N GLN A 17 -1.49 -32.94 -29.64
CA GLN A 17 -2.60 -32.64 -30.51
C GLN A 17 -3.11 -33.96 -31.12
N ALA A 18 -4.24 -34.44 -30.63
CA ALA A 18 -4.86 -35.68 -31.08
C ALA A 18 -6.37 -35.45 -31.27
N TYR A 19 -6.95 -36.01 -32.34
CA TYR A 19 -8.39 -35.92 -32.66
C TYR A 19 -8.96 -34.48 -32.63
N ASN A 20 -8.26 -33.52 -33.25
CA ASN A 20 -8.66 -32.10 -33.30
C ASN A 20 -8.82 -31.42 -31.92
N GLN A 21 -8.20 -31.97 -30.88
CA GLN A 21 -8.15 -31.39 -29.53
C GLN A 21 -6.69 -31.26 -29.07
N GLN A 22 -6.37 -30.14 -28.43
CA GLN A 22 -5.06 -29.88 -27.83
C GLN A 22 -5.10 -30.23 -26.34
N PHE A 23 -4.30 -31.22 -25.95
CA PHE A 23 -4.11 -31.62 -24.57
C PHE A 23 -2.79 -31.03 -24.08
N VAL A 24 -2.87 -30.09 -23.14
CA VAL A 24 -1.69 -29.54 -22.47
C VAL A 24 -1.23 -30.54 -21.42
N VAL A 25 -0.07 -31.16 -21.62
CA VAL A 25 0.48 -32.13 -20.66
C VAL A 25 1.44 -31.38 -19.75
N ALA A 26 1.05 -31.20 -18.49
CA ALA A 26 1.92 -30.68 -17.45
C ALA A 26 2.55 -31.87 -16.71
N THR A 27 3.84 -32.12 -16.93
CA THR A 27 4.56 -33.18 -16.22
C THR A 27 5.11 -32.65 -14.92
N THR A 28 4.53 -33.15 -13.83
CA THR A 28 4.95 -33.04 -12.43
C THR A 28 4.51 -31.75 -11.71
N PRO A 29 3.64 -31.87 -10.68
CA PRO A 29 3.27 -30.75 -9.82
C PRO A 29 4.47 -30.33 -8.97
N ARG A 30 4.64 -29.02 -8.79
CA ARG A 30 5.48 -28.46 -7.73
C ARG A 30 5.11 -29.16 -6.42
N PRO A 31 6.07 -29.77 -5.70
CA PRO A 31 5.75 -30.41 -4.42
C PRO A 31 5.19 -29.36 -3.47
N ALA A 32 3.89 -29.43 -3.20
CA ALA A 32 3.17 -28.50 -2.33
C ALA A 32 3.37 -28.82 -0.84
N THR A 33 3.91 -30.00 -0.55
CA THR A 33 4.01 -30.59 0.78
C THR A 33 5.42 -31.10 1.02
N ALA A 34 5.93 -30.92 2.25
CA ALA A 34 7.24 -31.42 2.69
C ALA A 34 7.45 -32.90 2.34
N ALA A 35 6.43 -33.75 2.56
CA ALA A 35 6.49 -35.18 2.24
C ALA A 35 6.68 -35.49 0.74
N ALA A 36 6.13 -34.66 -0.15
CA ALA A 36 6.31 -34.82 -1.59
C ALA A 36 7.73 -34.40 -2.05
N LEU A 37 8.40 -33.56 -1.25
CA LEU A 37 9.78 -33.14 -1.49
C LEU A 37 10.78 -34.22 -1.08
N GLU A 38 10.48 -34.98 -0.01
CA GLU A 38 11.31 -36.09 0.48
C GLU A 38 11.31 -37.30 -0.47
N GLN A 39 10.22 -37.50 -1.22
CA GLN A 39 10.10 -38.55 -2.24
C GLN A 39 10.81 -38.21 -3.57
N LEU A 40 11.39 -37.01 -3.68
CA LEU A 40 12.12 -36.62 -4.88
C LEU A 40 13.39 -37.46 -5.02
N MET A 41 13.41 -38.34 -6.03
CA MET A 41 14.56 -39.18 -6.32
C MET A 41 15.63 -38.37 -7.05
N LEU A 42 16.80 -38.20 -6.43
CA LEU A 42 17.95 -37.56 -7.05
C LEU A 42 18.94 -38.61 -7.56
N PRO A 43 19.44 -38.50 -8.81
CA PRO A 43 20.45 -39.40 -9.36
C PRO A 43 21.85 -39.07 -8.80
N LEU A 44 22.02 -39.15 -7.48
CA LEU A 44 23.23 -38.83 -6.74
C LEU A 44 23.88 -40.04 -6.05
N GLY A 45 23.36 -41.26 -6.24
CA GLY A 45 23.95 -42.46 -5.66
C GLY A 45 25.28 -42.87 -6.32
N PRO A 46 26.06 -43.73 -5.64
CA PRO A 46 27.33 -44.24 -6.16
C PRO A 46 27.11 -44.93 -7.50
N VAL A 47 28.05 -44.73 -8.42
CA VAL A 47 28.01 -45.30 -9.77
C VAL A 47 28.23 -46.80 -9.64
N GLY A 48 27.20 -47.59 -9.95
CA GLY A 48 27.34 -49.05 -10.10
C GLY A 48 28.20 -49.37 -11.32
N ALA A 49 28.75 -50.58 -11.39
CA ALA A 49 29.69 -51.01 -12.44
C ALA A 49 29.18 -50.87 -13.90
N ASP A 50 27.89 -50.62 -14.09
CA ASP A 50 27.23 -50.41 -15.41
C ASP A 50 26.97 -48.92 -15.74
N GLY A 51 27.60 -47.97 -15.04
CA GLY A 51 27.51 -46.53 -15.34
C GLY A 51 26.18 -45.85 -14.95
N SER A 52 25.23 -46.61 -14.40
CA SER A 52 23.97 -46.06 -13.87
C SER A 52 24.10 -45.66 -12.39
N ARG A 53 23.69 -44.44 -12.07
CA ARG A 53 23.68 -43.92 -10.69
C ARG A 53 22.42 -44.40 -10.00
N MET A 54 22.55 -45.09 -8.86
CA MET A 54 21.39 -45.44 -8.04
C MET A 54 20.65 -44.15 -7.62
N PRO A 55 19.35 -44.00 -7.89
CA PRO A 55 18.59 -42.85 -7.44
C PRO A 55 18.40 -42.92 -5.92
N ILE A 56 18.90 -41.92 -5.18
CA ILE A 56 18.70 -41.80 -3.74
C ILE A 56 17.55 -40.81 -3.51
N ALA A 57 16.57 -41.21 -2.71
CA ALA A 57 15.48 -40.34 -2.31
C ALA A 57 16.01 -39.19 -1.43
N LEU A 58 15.52 -37.96 -1.65
CA LEU A 58 15.96 -36.79 -0.90
C LEU A 58 15.75 -36.95 0.63
N GLY A 59 14.71 -37.69 1.04
CA GLY A 59 14.47 -38.03 2.45
C GLY A 59 15.57 -38.88 3.12
N ALA A 60 16.43 -39.55 2.35
CA ALA A 60 17.59 -40.26 2.89
C ALA A 60 18.78 -39.33 3.18
N LEU A 61 18.78 -38.10 2.61
CA LEU A 61 19.85 -37.12 2.74
C LEU A 61 19.54 -36.03 3.78
N GLY A 62 18.28 -35.86 4.19
CA GLY A 62 17.88 -34.93 5.23
C GLY A 62 16.36 -34.82 5.39
N THR A 63 15.93 -34.25 6.51
CA THR A 63 14.50 -34.01 6.82
C THR A 63 14.06 -32.65 6.28
N ALA A 64 13.02 -32.61 5.46
CA ALA A 64 12.45 -31.36 4.98
C ALA A 64 11.28 -30.97 5.88
N THR A 65 11.44 -29.94 6.72
CA THR A 65 10.34 -29.42 7.54
C THR A 65 9.79 -28.14 6.93
N LEU A 66 8.47 -27.98 6.96
CA LEU A 66 7.84 -26.69 6.67
C LEU A 66 8.09 -25.78 7.88
N ALA A 67 9.14 -24.95 7.80
CA ALA A 67 9.38 -23.91 8.77
C ALA A 67 8.54 -22.67 8.42
N PRO A 68 8.03 -21.91 9.41
CA PRO A 68 7.50 -20.59 9.18
C PRO A 68 8.55 -19.74 8.44
N PRO A 69 8.17 -18.95 7.43
CA PRO A 69 9.11 -18.04 6.79
C PRO A 69 9.76 -17.15 7.85
N PRO A 70 11.07 -16.87 7.76
CA PRO A 70 11.76 -16.06 8.75
C PRO A 70 11.05 -14.70 8.84
N LEU A 71 10.74 -14.29 10.08
CA LEU A 71 10.15 -12.98 10.37
C LEU A 71 11.13 -11.91 9.91
N GLN A 72 10.89 -11.32 8.73
CA GLN A 72 11.78 -10.28 8.19
C GLN A 72 11.62 -8.94 8.90
N ARG A 73 10.43 -8.67 9.46
CA ARG A 73 10.13 -7.48 10.23
C ARG A 73 9.15 -7.81 11.34
N ASP A 74 9.59 -7.61 12.57
CA ASP A 74 8.71 -7.63 13.73
C ASP A 74 8.09 -6.23 13.87
N ALA A 75 6.77 -6.16 13.97
CA ALA A 75 6.06 -4.89 14.11
C ALA A 75 5.40 -4.85 15.49
N ALA A 76 6.01 -4.10 16.40
CA ALA A 76 5.46 -3.86 17.71
C ALA A 76 4.48 -2.68 17.64
N VAL A 77 3.18 -2.96 17.75
CA VAL A 77 2.15 -1.92 17.94
C VAL A 77 1.77 -1.91 19.41
N ALA A 78 1.79 -0.74 20.04
CA ALA A 78 1.48 -0.58 21.46
C ALA A 78 0.10 -1.20 21.78
N GLY A 79 0.08 -2.18 22.69
CA GLY A 79 -1.13 -2.91 23.10
C GLY A 79 -1.46 -4.16 22.30
N TRP A 80 -0.69 -4.55 21.28
CA TRP A 80 -0.95 -5.74 20.45
C TRP A 80 0.26 -6.68 20.42
N ARG A 81 0.02 -7.97 20.72
CA ARG A 81 1.07 -9.01 20.82
C ARG A 81 1.55 -9.55 19.47
N HIS A 82 0.69 -9.49 18.45
CA HIS A 82 1.00 -9.82 17.06
C HIS A 82 0.32 -8.78 16.17
N ALA A 83 1.11 -8.06 15.38
CA ALA A 83 0.60 -7.04 14.48
C ALA A 83 1.26 -7.15 13.10
N LEU A 84 0.46 -6.97 12.06
CA LEU A 84 0.94 -6.80 10.69
C LEU A 84 0.77 -5.32 10.34
N VAL A 85 1.87 -4.64 10.03
CA VAL A 85 1.83 -3.25 9.56
C VAL A 85 1.76 -3.26 8.04
N VAL A 86 0.74 -2.59 7.52
CA VAL A 86 0.58 -2.34 6.09
C VAL A 86 0.72 -0.84 5.89
N ASP A 87 1.72 -0.44 5.12
CA ASP A 87 1.90 0.94 4.71
C ASP A 87 1.19 1.18 3.37
N ILE A 88 0.43 2.27 3.29
CA ILE A 88 -0.35 2.63 2.11
C ILE A 88 0.04 4.05 1.73
N GLN A 89 0.70 4.17 0.59
CA GLN A 89 1.18 5.44 0.08
C GLN A 89 0.33 5.87 -1.11
N ALA A 90 -0.04 7.15 -1.13
CA ALA A 90 -0.70 7.75 -2.29
C ALA A 90 0.29 7.79 -3.48
N GLN A 91 -0.23 7.60 -4.69
CA GLN A 91 0.59 7.77 -5.90
C GLN A 91 0.96 9.24 -6.09
N ALA A 92 2.13 9.50 -6.68
CA ALA A 92 2.58 10.85 -6.98
C ALA A 92 1.54 11.61 -7.82
N GLY A 93 1.18 12.83 -7.39
CA GLY A 93 0.16 13.66 -8.04
C GLY A 93 -1.28 13.34 -7.66
N ALA A 94 -1.54 12.29 -6.88
CA ALA A 94 -2.88 12.02 -6.37
C ALA A 94 -3.22 12.94 -5.18
N ASN A 95 -4.49 13.32 -5.07
CA ASN A 95 -4.98 14.05 -3.89
C ASN A 95 -5.01 13.11 -2.68
N GLU A 96 -4.11 13.33 -1.72
CA GLU A 96 -3.98 12.52 -0.50
C GLU A 96 -5.28 12.44 0.31
N VAL A 97 -6.06 13.53 0.39
CA VAL A 97 -7.33 13.57 1.13
C VAL A 97 -8.38 12.69 0.44
N ALA A 98 -8.43 12.73 -0.90
CA ALA A 98 -9.34 11.90 -1.68
C ALA A 98 -8.97 10.41 -1.57
N VAL A 99 -7.67 10.08 -1.67
CA VAL A 99 -7.15 8.71 -1.51
C VAL A 99 -7.46 8.19 -0.10
N ALA A 100 -7.27 8.99 0.94
CA ALA A 100 -7.60 8.60 2.31
C ALA A 100 -9.10 8.37 2.50
N HIS A 101 -9.97 9.17 1.88
CA HIS A 101 -11.42 8.91 1.89
C HIS A 101 -11.79 7.60 1.20
N ALA A 102 -11.23 7.33 0.02
CA ALA A 102 -11.45 6.08 -0.69
C ALA A 102 -10.94 4.87 0.12
N LEU A 103 -9.76 5.01 0.74
CA LEU A 103 -9.19 3.98 1.59
C LEU A 103 -10.08 3.72 2.82
N ARG A 104 -10.61 4.76 3.46
CA ARG A 104 -11.56 4.64 4.58
C ARG A 104 -12.80 3.84 4.18
N ALA A 105 -13.37 4.12 3.01
CA ALA A 105 -14.52 3.37 2.50
C ALA A 105 -14.17 1.89 2.25
N ARG A 106 -13.00 1.61 1.65
CA ARG A 106 -12.53 0.24 1.42
C ARG A 106 -12.24 -0.51 2.71
N ILE A 107 -11.61 0.13 3.69
CA ILE A 107 -11.35 -0.46 5.01
C ILE A 107 -12.67 -0.81 5.71
N ALA A 108 -13.69 0.04 5.60
CA ALA A 108 -15.01 -0.25 6.17
C ALA A 108 -15.63 -1.50 5.53
N THR A 109 -15.52 -1.66 4.20
CA THR A 109 -15.99 -2.87 3.50
C THR A 109 -15.15 -4.11 3.81
N LEU A 110 -13.84 -3.97 4.04
CA LEU A 110 -12.99 -5.10 4.39
C LEU A 110 -13.28 -5.56 5.81
N ARG A 111 -13.51 -4.64 6.76
CA ARG A 111 -13.82 -4.97 8.16
C ARG A 111 -14.95 -5.97 8.33
N THR A 112 -15.93 -6.00 7.42
CA THR A 112 -17.05 -6.96 7.47
C THR A 112 -16.68 -8.36 6.94
N GLN A 113 -15.61 -8.48 6.17
CA GLN A 113 -15.12 -9.73 5.60
C GLN A 113 -13.98 -10.37 6.43
N LEU A 114 -13.52 -9.69 7.47
CA LEU A 114 -12.41 -10.18 8.28
C LEU A 114 -12.82 -11.27 9.28
N PRO A 115 -11.97 -12.29 9.51
CA PRO A 115 -12.22 -13.32 10.52
C PRO A 115 -12.31 -12.74 11.93
N ALA A 116 -13.07 -13.42 12.80
CA ALA A 116 -13.17 -13.05 14.21
C ALA A 116 -11.77 -13.05 14.86
N GLY A 117 -11.40 -11.92 15.49
CA GLY A 117 -10.13 -11.74 16.19
C GLY A 117 -9.13 -10.79 15.52
N VAL A 118 -9.33 -10.42 14.25
CA VAL A 118 -8.46 -9.46 13.56
C VAL A 118 -9.08 -8.06 13.63
N LYS A 119 -8.34 -7.08 14.18
CA LYS A 119 -8.75 -5.67 14.22
C LYS A 119 -7.82 -4.81 13.37
N LEU A 120 -8.39 -4.05 12.43
CA LEU A 120 -7.66 -3.00 11.73
C LEU A 120 -7.61 -1.75 12.62
N VAL A 121 -6.42 -1.39 13.07
CA VAL A 121 -6.14 -0.18 13.84
C VAL A 121 -5.31 0.76 12.96
N ARG A 122 -5.72 2.03 12.90
CA ARG A 122 -4.99 3.07 12.19
C ARG A 122 -3.90 3.61 13.11
N ILE A 123 -2.65 3.54 12.65
CA ILE A 123 -1.49 4.02 13.42
C ILE A 123 -1.14 5.45 13.03
N TYR A 124 -1.15 5.76 11.72
CA TYR A 124 -0.80 7.06 11.18
C TYR A 124 -1.72 7.43 10.00
N ASP A 125 -2.09 8.70 9.89
CA ASP A 125 -2.97 9.21 8.81
C ASP A 125 -2.65 10.67 8.50
N LEU A 126 -1.90 10.88 7.41
CA LEU A 126 -1.52 12.19 6.89
C LEU A 126 -2.72 13.05 6.47
N SER A 127 -3.83 12.43 6.03
CA SER A 127 -5.01 13.20 5.60
C SER A 127 -5.66 13.97 6.75
N GLY A 128 -5.51 13.48 7.98
CA GLY A 128 -5.95 14.16 9.19
C GLY A 128 -5.23 15.49 9.40
N LEU A 129 -3.93 15.53 9.12
CA LEU A 129 -3.13 16.75 9.22
C LEU A 129 -3.55 17.77 8.15
N ILE A 130 -3.70 17.34 6.89
CA ILE A 130 -4.11 18.22 5.79
C ILE A 130 -5.50 18.82 6.05
N SER A 131 -6.47 18.01 6.46
CA SER A 131 -7.83 18.48 6.78
C SER A 131 -7.86 19.40 8.01
N GLY A 132 -7.02 19.13 9.02
CA GLY A 132 -6.82 20.00 10.18
C GLY A 132 -6.31 21.38 9.77
N SER A 133 -5.21 21.42 8.99
CA SER A 133 -4.66 22.68 8.46
C SER A 133 -5.67 23.45 7.63
N LEU A 134 -6.49 22.77 6.81
CA LEU A 134 -7.55 23.41 6.05
C LEU A 134 -8.55 24.13 6.95
N ARG A 135 -8.97 23.47 8.04
CA ARG A 135 -9.88 24.05 9.03
C ARG A 135 -9.25 25.25 9.73
N ASP A 136 -7.99 25.14 10.11
CA ASP A 136 -7.28 26.21 10.81
C ASP A 136 -7.13 27.45 9.91
N VAL A 137 -6.87 27.26 8.61
CA VAL A 137 -6.89 28.32 7.59
C VAL A 137 -8.26 28.99 7.52
N TRP A 138 -9.36 28.24 7.50
CA TRP A 138 -10.71 28.83 7.50
C TRP A 138 -11.00 29.65 8.76
N ILE A 139 -10.55 29.17 9.93
CA ILE A 139 -10.69 29.90 11.19
C ILE A 139 -9.87 31.20 11.14
N ALA A 140 -8.62 31.13 10.69
CA ALA A 140 -7.74 32.29 10.55
C ALA A 140 -8.30 33.32 9.56
N LEU A 141 -8.82 32.89 8.41
CA LEU A 141 -9.51 33.77 7.46
C LEU A 141 -10.72 34.45 8.09
N GLY A 142 -11.53 33.72 8.84
CA GLY A 142 -12.71 34.26 9.52
C GLY A 142 -12.35 35.30 10.56
N LEU A 143 -11.43 34.96 11.47
CA LEU A 143 -10.95 35.88 12.51
C LEU A 143 -10.26 37.11 11.90
N GLY A 144 -9.38 36.89 10.94
CA GLY A 144 -8.66 37.95 10.23
C GLY A 144 -9.61 38.88 9.49
N SER A 145 -10.63 38.35 8.82
CA SER A 145 -11.65 39.16 8.13
C SER A 145 -12.45 40.01 9.11
N VAL A 146 -12.87 39.46 10.26
CA VAL A 146 -13.61 40.21 11.28
C VAL A 146 -12.75 41.32 11.90
N ILE A 147 -11.50 41.02 12.22
CA ILE A 147 -10.57 42.02 12.78
C ILE A 147 -10.31 43.12 11.74
N ALA A 148 -10.03 42.75 10.50
CA ALA A 148 -9.80 43.72 9.43
C ALA A 148 -11.04 44.59 9.17
N LEU A 149 -12.24 44.00 9.19
CA LEU A 149 -13.51 44.73 9.09
C LEU A 149 -13.63 45.77 10.21
N LEU A 150 -13.36 45.39 11.47
CA LEU A 150 -13.41 46.30 12.61
C LEU A 150 -12.40 47.44 12.49
N VAL A 151 -11.16 47.13 12.08
CA VAL A 151 -10.11 48.15 11.89
C VAL A 151 -10.49 49.13 10.79
N VAL A 152 -10.96 48.64 9.63
CA VAL A 152 -11.39 49.54 8.54
C VAL A 152 -12.58 50.38 8.94
N LEU A 153 -13.56 49.80 9.64
CA LEU A 153 -14.72 50.56 10.12
C LEU A 153 -14.33 51.63 11.15
N LEU A 154 -13.35 51.35 12.02
CA LEU A 154 -12.85 52.30 13.01
C LEU A 154 -12.09 53.47 12.38
N PHE A 155 -11.25 53.21 11.36
CA PHE A 155 -10.43 54.24 10.73
C PHE A 155 -11.15 55.02 9.63
N LEU A 156 -11.91 54.32 8.76
CA LEU A 156 -12.58 54.94 7.61
C LEU A 156 -14.02 55.37 7.93
N GLY A 157 -14.66 54.80 8.97
CA GLY A 157 -16.06 55.09 9.32
C GLY A 157 -17.09 54.73 8.24
N ARG A 158 -16.67 54.07 7.15
CA ARG A 158 -17.49 53.79 5.97
C ARG A 158 -17.47 52.30 5.64
N VAL A 159 -18.67 51.77 5.41
CA VAL A 159 -18.91 50.36 5.10
C VAL A 159 -18.28 49.93 3.76
N ASP A 160 -18.07 50.88 2.85
CA ASP A 160 -17.51 50.65 1.52
C ASP A 160 -16.09 50.06 1.59
N GLY A 161 -15.23 50.60 2.48
CA GLY A 161 -13.86 50.07 2.67
C GLY A 161 -13.86 48.68 3.32
N ALA A 162 -14.81 48.45 4.21
CA ALA A 162 -15.03 47.18 4.88
C ALA A 162 -15.43 46.08 3.88
N LEU A 163 -16.33 46.38 2.95
CA LEU A 163 -16.76 45.48 1.87
C LEU A 163 -15.62 45.17 0.88
N ALA A 164 -14.74 46.14 0.62
CA ALA A 164 -13.57 45.92 -0.22
C ALA A 164 -12.64 44.86 0.39
N VAL A 165 -12.34 44.93 1.69
CA VAL A 165 -11.49 43.92 2.36
C VAL A 165 -12.15 42.54 2.37
N MET A 166 -13.45 42.46 2.66
CA MET A 166 -14.18 41.17 2.67
C MET A 166 -14.19 40.47 1.31
N THR A 167 -14.09 41.20 0.20
CA THR A 167 -14.03 40.61 -1.14
C THR A 167 -12.61 40.30 -1.58
N VAL A 168 -11.62 41.09 -1.17
CA VAL A 168 -10.21 40.91 -1.53
C VAL A 168 -9.61 39.63 -0.92
N VAL A 169 -9.89 39.34 0.36
CA VAL A 169 -9.36 38.15 1.06
C VAL A 169 -9.75 36.82 0.39
N PRO A 170 -11.05 36.52 0.12
CA PRO A 170 -11.42 35.29 -0.58
C PRO A 170 -10.95 35.30 -2.04
N LEU A 171 -10.87 36.47 -2.68
CA LEU A 171 -10.38 36.58 -4.07
C LEU A 171 -8.89 36.24 -4.17
N SER A 172 -8.06 36.68 -3.23
CA SER A 172 -6.63 36.34 -3.22
C SER A 172 -6.41 34.86 -2.98
N LEU A 173 -7.22 34.24 -2.10
CA LEU A 173 -7.17 32.80 -1.85
C LEU A 173 -7.61 32.01 -3.10
N ALA A 174 -8.69 32.43 -3.76
CA ALA A 174 -9.14 31.83 -5.01
C ALA A 174 -8.08 31.94 -6.12
N ALA A 175 -7.43 33.10 -6.24
CA ALA A 175 -6.34 33.30 -7.19
C ALA A 175 -5.15 32.38 -6.89
N ALA A 176 -4.79 32.20 -5.62
CA ALA A 176 -3.72 31.30 -5.22
C ALA A 176 -4.05 29.83 -5.52
N PHE A 177 -5.28 29.37 -5.24
CA PHE A 177 -5.72 28.03 -5.64
C PHE A 177 -5.74 27.83 -7.15
N LEU A 178 -6.16 28.85 -7.91
CA LEU A 178 -6.16 28.80 -9.37
C LEU A 178 -4.74 28.72 -9.93
N ALA A 179 -3.78 29.45 -9.34
CA ALA A 179 -2.38 29.34 -9.69
C ALA A 179 -1.83 27.94 -9.37
N LEU A 180 -2.10 27.40 -8.18
CA LEU A 180 -1.69 26.04 -7.81
C LEU A 180 -2.25 25.00 -8.80
N HIS A 181 -3.53 25.14 -9.19
CA HIS A 181 -4.16 24.27 -10.17
C HIS A 181 -3.51 24.39 -11.56
N ALA A 182 -3.21 25.61 -12.01
CA ALA A 182 -2.55 25.86 -13.29
C ALA A 182 -1.12 25.30 -13.34
N LEU A 183 -0.40 25.29 -12.21
CA LEU A 183 0.92 24.67 -12.08
C LEU A 183 0.87 23.16 -11.86
N GLY A 184 -0.32 22.56 -11.74
CA GLY A 184 -0.49 21.12 -11.51
C GLY A 184 -0.15 20.66 -10.09
N TYR A 185 -0.06 21.57 -9.12
CA TYR A 185 0.20 21.23 -7.73
C TYR A 185 -1.09 20.84 -7.00
N GLY A 186 -1.03 19.73 -6.26
CA GLY A 186 -2.10 19.31 -5.35
C GLY A 186 -2.07 20.07 -4.02
N LEU A 187 -3.17 19.95 -3.27
CA LEU A 187 -3.23 20.42 -1.88
C LEU A 187 -2.45 19.47 -0.98
N ASN A 188 -1.39 19.97 -0.37
CA ASN A 188 -0.58 19.26 0.61
C ASN A 188 -0.17 20.22 1.74
N ILE A 189 0.51 19.69 2.75
CA ILE A 189 0.89 20.47 3.94
C ILE A 189 1.81 21.65 3.58
N MET A 190 2.69 21.51 2.57
CA MET A 190 3.59 22.59 2.14
C MET A 190 2.84 23.72 1.42
N THR A 191 1.92 23.38 0.50
CA THR A 191 1.14 24.38 -0.23
C THR A 191 0.13 25.07 0.67
N LEU A 192 -0.47 24.35 1.63
CA LEU A 192 -1.33 24.95 2.67
C LEU A 192 -0.55 25.84 3.64
N GLY A 193 0.66 25.43 4.03
CA GLY A 193 1.53 26.25 4.87
C GLY A 193 1.94 27.57 4.23
N GLY A 194 1.97 27.67 2.90
CA GLY A 194 2.22 28.92 2.19
C GLY A 194 0.99 29.84 2.03
N LEU A 195 -0.22 29.34 2.33
CA LEU A 195 -1.49 30.09 2.26
C LEU A 195 -1.96 30.59 3.63
N ALA A 196 -1.40 30.07 4.71
CA ALA A 196 -1.68 30.44 6.10
C ALA A 196 -0.76 31.59 6.55
#